data_AF-Q590I5-F1
#
_entry.id   AF-Q590I5-F1
#
_cell.length_a   1.000
_cell.length_b   1.000
_cell.length_c   1.000
_cell.angle_alpha   90.00
_cell.angle_beta   90.00
_cell.angle_gamma   90.00
#
_symmetry.space_group_name_H-M   'P 1'
#
loop_
_entity.id
_entity.type
_entity.pdbx_description
1 polymer ?
#
loop_
_entity_poly.entity_id
_entity_poly.type
_entity_poly.pdbx_seq_one_letter_code
_entity_poly.pdbx_strand_id
1 'polypeptide(L)'
;AIQLKRFDYDWERECAIKFNDYFEFPRELDMEPYTVAGVAKLEGDHLNSENQLIQQNEQSESEREGNTKYRLVGVLVHSGQASGGHYYSYIIQRNGKNDETDCWYKFDDGDVTECKMDDDEEMKNQCFGGEYMGEVFEHMMKRISYRRQKRWWNAYILFYERTDTVDENDEMIRHISELTITQPRQVIMSPAIERSERKQNVQFMHNRMQYSLEYFQFVKKLLTCNSIYLNPAPGKDHLLPEAEEIGMISIQLAARFLFTTGFHTKK
;
A
#
# COMPACT_ATOMS: atom_id res chain seq x y z
N ALA A 1 13.69 0.48 -12.25
CA ALA A 1 13.76 0.19 -10.80
C ALA A 1 15.22 -0.04 -10.42
N ILE A 2 15.65 0.39 -9.23
CA ILE A 2 17.03 0.29 -8.73
C ILE A 2 17.03 -0.55 -7.45
N GLN A 3 17.84 -1.61 -7.38
CA GLN A 3 17.98 -2.45 -6.18
C GLN A 3 19.22 -2.03 -5.39
N LEU A 4 19.04 -1.69 -4.11
CA LEU A 4 20.14 -1.45 -3.20
C LEU A 4 20.65 -2.81 -2.66
N LYS A 5 21.91 -3.15 -2.94
CA LYS A 5 22.54 -4.42 -2.53
C LYS A 5 22.81 -4.45 -1.02
N ARG A 6 21.76 -4.64 -0.23
CA ARG A 6 21.81 -4.64 1.23
C ARG A 6 21.89 -6.02 1.87
N PHE A 7 21.86 -7.10 1.10
CA PHE A 7 21.87 -8.46 1.62
C PHE A 7 23.05 -9.24 1.04
N ASP A 8 23.70 -10.03 1.89
CA ASP A 8 24.81 -10.90 1.52
C ASP A 8 24.91 -12.08 2.50
N TYR A 9 25.89 -12.96 2.31
CA TYR A 9 26.12 -14.12 3.15
C TYR A 9 27.40 -13.99 3.96
N ASP A 10 27.31 -14.17 5.28
CA ASP A 10 28.45 -14.21 6.19
C ASP A 10 28.90 -15.67 6.33
N TRP A 11 30.05 -15.99 5.73
CA TRP A 11 30.62 -17.33 5.74
C TRP A 11 31.18 -17.75 7.11
N GLU A 12 31.55 -16.81 7.98
CA GLU A 12 32.03 -17.13 9.34
C GLU A 12 30.88 -17.49 10.27
N ARG A 13 29.74 -16.82 10.09
CA ARG A 13 28.52 -17.03 10.89
C ARG A 13 27.52 -17.99 10.26
N GLU A 14 27.81 -18.46 9.04
CA GLU A 14 26.98 -19.34 8.23
C GLU A 14 25.53 -18.83 8.07
N CYS A 15 25.35 -17.51 7.99
CA CYS A 15 24.03 -16.90 7.93
C CYS A 15 23.94 -15.72 6.97
N ALA A 16 22.73 -15.45 6.48
CA ALA A 16 22.48 -14.25 5.71
C ALA A 16 22.61 -13.01 6.62
N ILE A 17 23.20 -11.95 6.09
CA ILE A 17 23.39 -10.67 6.78
C ILE A 17 22.80 -9.51 5.99
N LYS A 18 22.40 -8.46 6.72
CA LYS A 18 21.85 -7.24 6.16
C LYS A 18 22.74 -6.04 6.49
N PHE A 19 23.19 -5.35 5.45
CA PHE A 19 23.91 -4.08 5.52
C PHE A 19 22.93 -2.92 5.68
N ASN A 20 22.98 -2.30 6.85
CA ASN A 20 22.10 -1.19 7.23
C ASN A 20 22.82 0.16 7.13
N ASP A 21 23.89 0.23 6.33
CA ASP A 21 24.67 1.44 6.10
C ASP A 21 23.82 2.57 5.54
N TYR A 22 24.22 3.80 5.86
CA TYR A 22 23.56 5.00 5.35
C TYR A 22 23.73 5.05 3.83
N PHE A 23 22.62 5.18 3.11
CA PHE A 23 22.60 5.39 1.68
C PHE A 23 21.43 6.28 1.31
N GLU A 24 21.73 7.47 0.81
CA GLU A 24 20.74 8.44 0.34
C GLU A 24 20.48 8.30 -1.15
N PHE A 25 19.30 8.74 -1.58
CA PHE A 25 18.90 8.74 -2.98
C PHE A 25 18.00 9.96 -3.24
N PRO A 26 18.11 10.61 -4.41
CA PRO A 26 17.40 11.85 -4.68
C PRO A 26 15.96 11.60 -5.15
N ARG A 27 15.09 12.61 -4.99
CA ARG A 27 13.72 12.56 -5.54
C ARG A 27 13.71 12.68 -7.07
N GLU A 28 14.69 13.40 -7.62
CA GLU A 28 14.91 13.54 -9.06
C GLU A 28 16.28 12.97 -9.41
N LEU A 29 16.33 12.15 -10.45
CA LEU A 29 17.52 11.44 -10.89
C LEU A 29 17.74 11.70 -12.37
N ASP A 30 18.85 12.35 -12.71
CA ASP A 30 19.28 12.48 -14.10
C ASP A 30 20.20 11.31 -14.47
N MET A 31 19.78 10.55 -15.48
CA MET A 31 20.53 9.41 -15.97
C MET A 31 21.47 9.76 -17.13
N GLU A 32 21.44 10.98 -17.69
CA GLU A 32 22.27 11.39 -18.84
C GLU A 32 23.75 10.98 -18.67
N PRO A 33 24.42 11.27 -17.54
CA PRO A 33 25.85 10.98 -17.36
C PRO A 33 26.20 9.48 -17.41
N TYR A 34 25.21 8.61 -17.28
CA TYR A 34 25.39 7.15 -17.27
C TYR A 34 24.93 6.50 -18.59
N THR A 35 24.49 7.29 -19.58
CA THR A 35 24.09 6.80 -20.91
C THR A 35 25.27 6.75 -21.89
N VAL A 36 25.16 5.94 -22.94
CA VAL A 36 26.17 5.89 -24.01
C VAL A 36 26.38 7.27 -24.64
N ALA A 37 25.29 7.99 -24.92
CA ALA A 37 25.35 9.33 -25.49
C ALA A 37 25.99 10.36 -24.53
N GLY A 38 25.59 10.37 -23.27
CA GLY A 38 26.16 11.27 -22.26
C GLY A 38 27.64 11.01 -21.99
N VAL A 39 28.07 9.74 -21.95
CA VAL A 39 29.49 9.39 -21.82
C VAL A 39 30.27 9.83 -23.07
N ALA A 40 29.77 9.57 -24.27
CA ALA A 40 30.42 9.99 -25.52
C ALA A 40 30.57 11.53 -25.61
N LYS A 41 29.59 12.28 -25.11
CA LYS A 41 29.62 13.75 -25.03
C LYS A 41 30.71 14.25 -24.08
N LEU A 42 30.85 13.61 -22.91
CA LEU A 42 31.91 13.92 -21.94
C LEU A 42 33.31 13.57 -22.48
N GLU A 43 33.45 12.43 -23.17
CA GLU A 43 34.73 12.02 -23.79
C GLU A 43 35.10 12.90 -25.00
N GLY A 44 34.12 13.33 -25.80
CA GLY A 44 34.32 14.22 -26.95
C GLY A 44 34.78 15.64 -26.56
N ASP A 45 34.30 16.17 -25.44
CA ASP A 45 34.75 17.45 -24.89
C ASP A 45 36.21 17.40 -24.38
N HIS A 46 36.67 16.22 -23.92
CA HIS A 46 38.06 16.03 -23.50
C HIS A 46 39.06 16.02 -24.68
N LEU A 47 38.64 15.68 -25.89
CA LEU A 47 39.50 15.65 -27.09
C LEU A 47 39.48 16.96 -27.90
N ASN A 48 38.53 17.86 -27.63
CA ASN A 48 38.30 19.07 -28.45
C ASN A 48 38.83 20.38 -27.85
N SER A 49 39.58 20.34 -26.74
CA SER A 49 40.19 21.55 -26.15
C SER A 49 41.28 22.21 -27.02
N GLU A 50 41.70 21.61 -28.15
CA GLU A 50 42.64 22.23 -29.11
C GLU A 50 42.04 22.59 -30.49
N ASN A 51 40.79 22.22 -30.82
CA ASN A 51 40.24 22.39 -32.18
C ASN A 51 38.85 23.05 -32.25
N GLN A 52 38.50 23.91 -31.29
CA GLN A 52 37.16 24.54 -31.17
C GLN A 52 36.79 25.62 -32.21
N LEU A 53 37.50 25.76 -33.35
CA LEU A 53 37.22 26.84 -34.31
C LEU A 53 36.64 26.45 -35.68
N ILE A 54 36.41 25.16 -36.01
CA ILE A 54 36.04 24.79 -37.40
C ILE A 54 34.73 24.00 -37.57
N GLN A 55 34.12 23.42 -36.54
CA GLN A 55 32.94 22.54 -36.72
C GLN A 55 31.62 23.12 -36.19
N GLN A 56 31.27 24.35 -36.60
CA GLN A 56 29.95 24.93 -36.30
C GLN A 56 28.81 24.50 -37.26
N ASN A 57 29.02 23.54 -38.18
CA ASN A 57 28.09 23.32 -39.29
C ASN A 57 27.60 21.88 -39.54
N GLU A 58 27.80 20.93 -38.61
CA GLU A 58 27.26 19.55 -38.75
C GLU A 58 26.60 19.04 -37.46
N GLN A 59 25.79 19.86 -36.80
CA GLN A 59 24.81 19.39 -35.80
C GLN A 59 23.41 19.41 -36.40
N SER A 60 23.21 18.58 -37.41
CA SER A 60 21.89 18.20 -37.90
C SER A 60 21.79 16.69 -37.80
N GLU A 61 20.81 16.23 -37.01
CA GLU A 61 20.45 14.83 -36.70
C GLU A 61 21.09 14.22 -35.44
N SER A 62 20.94 14.85 -34.27
CA SER A 62 20.82 14.07 -33.04
C SER A 62 19.40 13.51 -32.96
N GLU A 63 19.29 12.21 -33.25
CA GLU A 63 18.10 11.40 -33.00
C GLU A 63 17.55 11.74 -31.62
N ARG A 64 16.28 12.20 -31.56
CA ARG A 64 15.48 12.49 -30.36
C ARG A 64 16.12 11.97 -29.06
N GLU A 65 16.96 12.76 -28.42
CA GLU A 65 17.51 12.42 -27.10
C GLU A 65 16.32 12.43 -26.13
N GLY A 66 15.75 11.25 -25.90
CA GLY A 66 14.63 11.07 -24.99
C GLY A 66 15.00 11.60 -23.59
N ASN A 67 14.00 12.05 -22.85
CA ASN A 67 14.20 12.66 -21.55
C ASN A 67 14.94 11.68 -20.61
N THR A 68 16.13 12.03 -20.14
CA THR A 68 16.92 11.20 -19.22
C THR A 68 16.62 11.45 -17.75
N LYS A 69 15.68 12.35 -17.46
CA LYS A 69 15.28 12.69 -16.10
C LYS A 69 14.20 11.75 -15.59
N TYR A 70 14.37 11.31 -14.36
CA TYR A 70 13.48 10.42 -13.67
C TYR A 70 13.03 11.02 -12.34
N ARG A 71 11.80 10.74 -11.95
CA ARG A 71 11.22 11.09 -10.67
C ARG A 71 10.98 9.86 -9.82
N LEU A 72 11.31 9.92 -8.54
CA LEU A 72 11.03 8.87 -7.58
C LEU A 72 9.52 8.77 -7.36
N VAL A 73 8.96 7.60 -7.60
CA VAL A 73 7.52 7.33 -7.48
C VAL A 73 7.20 6.26 -6.44
N GLY A 74 8.20 5.50 -6.00
CA GLY A 74 8.01 4.52 -4.95
C GLY A 74 9.31 4.03 -4.31
N VAL A 75 9.20 3.63 -3.06
CA VAL A 75 10.29 3.06 -2.25
C VAL A 75 9.77 1.81 -1.56
N LEU A 76 10.33 0.66 -1.91
CA LEU A 76 10.08 -0.60 -1.21
C LEU A 76 11.10 -0.73 -0.08
N VAL A 77 10.59 -0.81 1.15
CA VAL A 77 11.37 -0.83 2.38
C VAL A 77 11.38 -2.25 2.95
N HIS A 78 12.53 -2.65 3.47
CA HIS A 78 12.66 -3.87 4.26
C HIS A 78 13.02 -3.52 5.70
N SER A 79 12.23 -4.00 6.65
CA SER A 79 12.46 -3.85 8.09
C SER A 79 12.79 -5.19 8.74
N GLY A 80 13.95 -5.29 9.39
CA GLY A 80 14.34 -6.50 10.13
C GLY A 80 15.67 -7.11 9.70
N GLN A 81 15.80 -8.41 9.95
CA GLN A 81 17.01 -9.20 9.73
C GLN A 81 17.07 -9.76 8.29
N ALA A 82 18.20 -10.32 7.88
CA ALA A 82 18.33 -10.84 6.52
C ALA A 82 17.50 -12.10 6.24
N SER A 83 17.39 -12.98 7.24
CA SER A 83 16.64 -14.23 7.15
C SER A 83 15.13 -14.07 7.40
N GLY A 84 14.71 -12.89 7.88
CA GLY A 84 13.34 -12.62 8.24
C GLY A 84 13.14 -11.15 8.55
N GLY A 85 12.01 -10.62 8.11
CA GLY A 85 11.66 -9.22 8.24
C GLY A 85 10.30 -8.96 7.66
N HIS A 86 10.04 -7.68 7.41
CA HIS A 86 8.77 -7.19 6.91
C HIS A 86 8.99 -6.23 5.75
N TYR A 87 8.12 -6.31 4.74
CA TYR A 87 8.17 -5.45 3.57
C TYR A 87 6.94 -4.57 3.51
N TYR A 88 7.16 -3.29 3.24
CA TYR A 88 6.10 -2.32 2.99
C TYR A 88 6.59 -1.31 1.94
N SER A 89 5.66 -0.59 1.33
CA SER A 89 5.99 0.32 0.23
C SER A 89 5.49 1.73 0.53
N TYR A 90 6.33 2.72 0.24
CA TYR A 90 5.89 4.11 0.09
C TYR A 90 5.67 4.38 -1.40
N ILE A 91 4.50 4.87 -1.76
CA ILE A 91 4.13 5.12 -3.16
C ILE A 91 3.49 6.51 -3.26
N ILE A 92 3.85 7.25 -4.31
CA ILE A 92 3.27 8.55 -4.59
C ILE A 92 1.93 8.39 -5.33
N GLN A 93 0.88 8.99 -4.79
CA GLN A 93 -0.40 9.17 -5.46
C GLN A 93 -0.31 10.44 -6.32
N ARG A 94 -0.58 10.30 -7.62
CA ARG A 94 -0.62 11.43 -8.54
C ARG A 94 -1.99 12.04 -8.52
N ASN A 95 -2.09 13.23 -7.94
CA ASN A 95 -3.34 13.98 -7.97
C ASN A 95 -3.33 14.83 -9.24
N GLY A 96 -3.87 14.27 -10.33
CA GLY A 96 -3.90 14.99 -11.61
C GLY A 96 -4.68 16.30 -11.53
N LYS A 97 -4.23 17.35 -12.25
CA LYS A 97 -4.82 18.68 -12.61
C LYS A 97 -5.66 19.49 -11.61
N ASN A 98 -6.12 18.94 -10.49
CA ASN A 98 -6.74 19.68 -9.41
C ASN A 98 -5.64 19.99 -8.41
N ASP A 99 -4.89 21.09 -8.58
CA ASP A 99 -4.06 21.92 -7.65
C ASP A 99 -3.58 21.36 -6.27
N GLU A 100 -3.65 20.07 -6.04
CA GLU A 100 -3.31 19.31 -4.87
C GLU A 100 -1.97 18.66 -5.18
N THR A 101 -1.02 18.91 -4.29
CA THR A 101 0.31 18.32 -4.35
C THR A 101 0.20 16.80 -4.35
N ASP A 102 1.11 16.14 -5.07
CA ASP A 102 1.26 14.70 -5.00
C ASP A 102 1.46 14.24 -3.55
N CYS A 103 0.67 13.27 -3.11
CA CYS A 103 0.67 12.78 -1.74
C CYS A 103 1.35 11.41 -1.64
N TRP A 104 2.11 11.19 -0.56
CA TRP A 104 2.73 9.89 -0.31
C TRP A 104 1.87 9.03 0.61
N TYR A 105 1.71 7.78 0.24
CA TYR A 105 1.01 6.77 1.04
C TYR A 105 1.95 5.62 1.39
N LYS A 106 1.78 5.10 2.60
CA LYS A 106 2.42 3.87 3.07
C LYS A 106 1.44 2.72 2.89
N PHE A 107 1.85 1.72 2.13
CA PHE A 107 1.16 0.46 1.89
C PHE A 107 1.83 -0.62 2.73
N ASP A 108 1.14 -1.04 3.80
CA ASP A 108 1.63 -1.97 4.80
C ASP A 108 0.60 -3.09 5.00
N ASP A 109 0.76 -4.19 4.24
CA ASP A 109 -0.20 -5.29 4.15
C ASP A 109 -1.64 -4.82 3.85
N GLY A 110 -2.55 -4.96 4.82
CA GLY A 110 -3.96 -4.56 4.69
C GLY A 110 -4.22 -3.10 5.02
N ASP A 111 -3.22 -2.39 5.54
CA ASP A 111 -3.35 -1.01 5.99
C ASP A 111 -2.67 -0.06 5.00
N VAL A 112 -3.45 0.93 4.55
CA VAL A 112 -2.95 2.02 3.71
C VAL A 112 -3.12 3.33 4.48
N THR A 113 -2.01 3.98 4.81
CA THR A 113 -1.99 5.19 5.63
C THR A 113 -1.27 6.33 4.94
N GLU A 114 -1.71 7.57 5.16
CA GLU A 114 -0.99 8.77 4.74
C GLU A 114 0.37 8.86 5.44
N CYS A 115 1.38 9.37 4.74
CA CYS A 115 2.72 9.55 5.29
C CYS A 115 3.38 10.82 4.74
N LYS A 116 4.32 11.38 5.52
CA LYS A 116 5.00 12.64 5.18
C LYS A 116 6.32 12.42 4.47
N MET A 117 6.32 11.54 3.46
CA MET A 117 7.55 11.25 2.71
C MET A 117 7.97 12.41 1.81
N ASP A 118 7.18 13.48 1.72
CA ASP A 118 7.54 14.80 1.17
C ASP A 118 8.56 15.55 2.04
N ASP A 119 8.58 15.30 3.36
CA ASP A 119 9.60 15.83 4.27
C ASP A 119 10.91 15.02 4.13
N ASP A 120 12.01 15.73 3.94
CA ASP A 120 13.34 15.12 3.76
C ASP A 120 13.86 14.47 5.05
N GLU A 121 13.47 14.97 6.22
CA GLU A 121 13.83 14.32 7.49
C GLU A 121 13.08 13.00 7.68
N GLU A 122 11.80 12.92 7.29
CA GLU A 122 11.04 11.68 7.32
C GLU A 122 11.59 10.67 6.30
N MET A 123 11.87 11.10 5.06
CA MET A 123 12.50 10.27 4.02
C MET A 123 13.81 9.67 4.53
N LYS A 124 14.67 10.49 5.14
CA LYS A 124 15.94 10.06 5.73
C LYS A 124 15.75 9.05 6.86
N ASN A 125 14.83 9.33 7.79
CA ASN A 125 14.60 8.49 8.95
C ASN A 125 13.97 7.14 8.61
N GLN A 126 13.13 7.07 7.57
CA GLN A 126 12.45 5.85 7.16
C GLN A 126 13.23 5.01 6.15
N CYS A 127 14.05 5.65 5.29
CA CYS A 127 14.58 4.96 4.11
C CYS A 127 16.10 4.89 4.00
N PHE A 128 16.86 5.86 4.52
CA PHE A 128 18.31 5.91 4.23
C PHE A 128 19.13 4.94 5.10
N GLY A 129 18.57 4.47 6.21
CA GLY A 129 19.26 3.58 7.13
C GLY A 129 20.29 4.31 8.00
N GLY A 130 21.45 3.69 8.18
CA GLY A 130 22.53 4.22 9.00
C GLY A 130 22.30 4.03 10.50
N GLU A 131 23.12 4.72 11.27
CA GLU A 131 23.12 4.67 12.73
C GLU A 131 22.61 5.98 13.34
N TYR A 132 21.97 5.89 14.49
CA TYR A 132 21.48 7.03 15.24
C TYR A 132 21.71 6.83 16.75
N MET A 133 21.68 7.92 17.51
CA MET A 133 21.73 7.86 18.96
C MET A 133 20.32 7.68 19.49
N GLY A 134 20.00 6.48 19.95
CA GLY A 134 18.72 6.17 20.58
C GLY A 134 18.76 6.43 22.08
N GLU A 135 17.74 7.09 22.60
CA GLU A 135 17.50 7.20 24.03
C GLU A 135 16.91 5.87 24.54
N VAL A 136 17.63 5.23 25.45
CA VAL A 136 17.17 4.01 26.13
C VAL A 136 16.92 4.36 27.60
N PHE A 137 15.65 4.31 27.98
CA PHE A 137 15.24 4.53 29.36
C PHE A 137 15.44 3.25 30.18
N GLU A 138 16.40 3.26 31.09
CA GLU A 138 16.60 2.15 32.02
C GLU A 138 15.70 2.35 33.26
N HIS A 139 14.57 1.65 33.27
CA HIS A 139 13.54 1.75 34.32
C HIS A 139 14.10 1.46 35.73
N MET A 140 15.12 0.61 35.85
CA MET A 140 15.76 0.29 37.12
C MET A 140 16.63 1.42 37.66
N MET A 141 17.28 2.20 36.79
CA MET A 141 18.23 3.25 37.19
C MET A 141 17.61 4.65 37.13
N LYS A 142 16.37 4.79 36.62
CA LYS A 142 15.71 6.08 36.35
C LYS A 142 16.62 7.06 35.58
N ARG A 143 17.46 6.53 34.69
CA ARG A 143 18.40 7.31 33.88
C ARG A 143 18.16 7.07 32.41
N ILE A 144 18.26 8.16 31.65
CA ILE A 144 18.30 8.14 30.19
C ILE A 144 19.74 7.83 29.80
N SER A 145 19.93 6.79 28.98
CA SER A 145 21.21 6.46 28.39
C SER A 145 21.13 6.63 26.87
N TYR A 146 22.17 7.20 26.28
CA TYR A 146 22.28 7.35 24.83
C TYR A 146 23.13 6.21 24.28
N ARG A 147 22.55 5.37 23.41
CA ARG A 147 23.27 4.27 22.76
C ARG A 147 23.17 4.38 21.25
N ARG A 148 24.26 4.05 20.57
CA ARG A 148 24.31 3.98 19.11
C ARG A 148 23.49 2.77 18.65
N GLN A 149 22.45 3.03 17.87
CA GLN A 149 21.53 2.04 17.32
C GLN A 149 21.56 2.09 15.80
N LYS A 150 21.23 0.97 15.15
CA LYS A 150 21.13 0.85 13.69
C LYS A 150 19.67 0.95 13.27
N ARG A 151 19.37 1.65 12.19
CA ARG A 151 18.05 1.62 11.55
C ARG A 151 17.93 0.35 10.72
N TRP A 152 17.19 -0.63 11.23
CA TRP A 152 16.99 -1.92 10.56
C TRP A 152 15.87 -1.89 9.52
N TRP A 153 15.18 -0.75 9.39
CA TRP A 153 14.27 -0.38 8.31
C TRP A 153 15.01 0.57 7.36
N ASN A 154 15.06 0.20 6.08
CA ASN A 154 15.68 1.01 5.04
C ASN A 154 15.21 0.57 3.65
N ALA A 155 15.39 1.46 2.68
CA ALA A 155 15.05 1.21 1.29
C ALA A 155 15.81 0.02 0.74
N TYR A 156 15.09 -0.83 0.01
CA TYR A 156 15.62 -1.98 -0.69
C TYR A 156 15.50 -1.81 -2.21
N ILE A 157 14.33 -1.41 -2.72
CA ILE A 157 14.12 -1.17 -4.15
C ILE A 157 13.51 0.23 -4.34
N LEU A 158 14.09 0.99 -5.26
CA LEU A 158 13.62 2.32 -5.64
C LEU A 158 12.94 2.25 -7.01
N PHE A 159 11.78 2.87 -7.11
CA PHE A 159 11.01 3.00 -8.34
C PHE A 159 11.11 4.43 -8.83
N TYR A 160 11.78 4.58 -9.96
CA TYR A 160 11.91 5.83 -10.70
C TYR A 160 11.13 5.73 -11.99
N GLU A 161 10.38 6.77 -12.32
CA GLU A 161 9.64 6.91 -13.56
C GLU A 161 10.22 8.06 -14.39
N ARG A 162 10.37 7.86 -15.70
CA ARG A 162 10.92 8.86 -16.62
C ARG A 162 9.91 9.99 -16.81
N THR A 163 10.35 11.23 -16.73
CA THR A 163 9.44 12.39 -16.62
C THR A 163 8.54 12.58 -17.85
N ASP A 164 9.00 12.19 -19.04
CA ASP A 164 8.22 12.24 -20.30
C ASP A 164 7.08 11.21 -20.40
N THR A 165 7.09 10.15 -19.59
CA THR A 165 6.02 9.14 -19.61
C THR A 165 4.69 9.66 -19.10
N VAL A 166 4.69 10.76 -18.33
CA VAL A 166 3.46 11.44 -17.92
C VAL A 166 2.80 12.08 -19.14
N ASP A 167 3.58 12.73 -20.00
CA ASP A 167 3.08 13.38 -21.21
C ASP A 167 2.64 12.36 -22.26
N GLU A 168 3.40 11.27 -22.46
CA GLU A 168 3.04 10.19 -23.39
C GLU A 168 1.79 9.42 -22.95
N ASN A 169 1.64 9.15 -21.65
CA ASN A 169 0.42 8.53 -21.12
C ASN A 169 -0.76 9.48 -21.22
N ASP A 170 -0.60 10.78 -20.95
CA ASP A 170 -1.66 11.77 -21.12
C ASP A 170 -2.07 11.89 -22.60
N GLU A 171 -1.12 11.81 -23.55
CA GLU A 171 -1.42 11.78 -24.98
C GLU A 171 -2.10 10.47 -25.40
N MET A 172 -1.63 9.32 -24.92
CA MET A 172 -2.27 8.03 -25.19
C MET A 172 -3.69 7.97 -24.59
N ILE A 173 -3.87 8.45 -23.35
CA ILE A 173 -5.18 8.57 -22.69
C ILE A 173 -6.05 9.56 -23.46
N ARG A 174 -5.50 10.69 -23.93
CA ARG A 174 -6.22 11.66 -24.78
C ARG A 174 -6.65 11.01 -26.09
N HIS A 175 -5.76 10.31 -26.78
CA HIS A 175 -6.07 9.63 -28.03
C HIS A 175 -7.12 8.52 -27.86
N ILE A 176 -7.02 7.72 -26.79
CA ILE A 176 -8.04 6.73 -26.43
C ILE A 176 -9.38 7.44 -26.12
N SER A 177 -9.33 8.58 -25.44
CA SER A 177 -10.53 9.38 -25.12
C SER A 177 -11.17 10.02 -26.36
N GLU A 178 -10.37 10.48 -27.32
CA GLU A 178 -10.83 11.02 -28.60
C GLU A 178 -11.48 9.95 -29.50
N LEU A 179 -11.02 8.70 -29.35
CA LEU A 179 -11.61 7.54 -30.02
C LEU A 179 -12.85 6.98 -29.29
N THR A 180 -13.20 7.52 -28.11
CA THR A 180 -14.32 7.07 -27.29
C THR A 180 -15.45 8.11 -27.29
N ILE A 181 -16.69 7.69 -27.60
CA ILE A 181 -17.85 8.59 -27.71
C ILE A 181 -18.30 9.16 -26.35
N THR A 182 -17.83 8.59 -25.23
CA THR A 182 -18.16 9.01 -23.87
C THR A 182 -17.01 9.78 -23.23
N GLN A 183 -17.31 10.96 -22.67
CA GLN A 183 -16.35 11.81 -21.95
C GLN A 183 -15.50 11.03 -20.92
N PRO A 184 -14.19 11.29 -20.84
CA PRO A 184 -13.34 10.64 -19.86
C PRO A 184 -13.45 11.41 -18.54
N ARG A 185 -14.20 10.88 -17.57
CA ARG A 185 -13.99 11.34 -16.19
C ARG A 185 -14.06 10.28 -15.10
N GLN A 186 -14.28 9.02 -15.43
CA GLN A 186 -14.15 7.94 -14.46
C GLN A 186 -13.58 6.72 -15.16
N VAL A 187 -12.56 6.10 -14.57
CA VAL A 187 -12.14 4.75 -14.94
C VAL A 187 -13.36 3.85 -14.77
N ILE A 188 -14.02 3.49 -15.88
CA ILE A 188 -15.22 2.65 -15.82
C ILE A 188 -14.74 1.22 -15.59
N MET A 189 -15.03 0.70 -14.39
CA MET A 189 -14.79 -0.70 -14.06
C MET A 189 -15.53 -1.59 -15.06
N SER A 190 -14.84 -2.61 -15.60
CA SER A 190 -15.50 -3.52 -16.54
C SER A 190 -16.72 -4.19 -15.89
N PRO A 191 -17.81 -4.45 -16.63
CA PRO A 191 -19.04 -5.01 -16.03
C PRO A 191 -18.83 -6.36 -15.32
N ALA A 192 -17.80 -7.12 -15.73
CA ALA A 192 -17.43 -8.37 -15.06
C ALA A 192 -16.80 -8.13 -13.68
N ILE A 193 -15.88 -7.18 -13.58
CA ILE A 193 -15.25 -6.78 -12.31
C ILE A 193 -16.30 -6.13 -11.42
N GLU A 194 -17.13 -5.23 -11.95
CA GLU A 194 -18.19 -4.56 -11.19
C GLU A 194 -19.16 -5.56 -10.53
N ARG A 195 -19.62 -6.57 -11.27
CA ARG A 195 -20.49 -7.61 -10.70
C ARG A 195 -19.77 -8.45 -9.64
N SER A 196 -18.49 -8.75 -9.85
CA SER A 196 -17.67 -9.48 -8.88
C SER A 196 -17.52 -8.69 -7.58
N GLU A 197 -17.07 -7.43 -7.67
CA GLU A 197 -16.90 -6.53 -6.53
C GLU A 197 -18.22 -6.29 -5.81
N ARG A 198 -19.30 -6.07 -6.54
CA ARG A 198 -20.64 -5.92 -5.94
C ARG A 198 -21.05 -7.18 -5.16
N LYS A 199 -20.82 -8.37 -5.70
CA LYS A 199 -21.12 -9.64 -5.02
C LYS A 199 -20.29 -9.78 -3.74
N GLN A 200 -18.98 -9.48 -3.79
CA GLN A 200 -18.10 -9.55 -2.64
C GLN A 200 -18.48 -8.51 -1.57
N ASN A 201 -18.79 -7.28 -1.96
CA ASN A 201 -19.23 -6.21 -1.06
C ASN A 201 -20.54 -6.56 -0.35
N VAL A 202 -21.51 -7.15 -1.06
CA VAL A 202 -22.77 -7.64 -0.46
C VAL A 202 -22.48 -8.76 0.55
N GLN A 203 -21.61 -9.70 0.21
CA GLN A 203 -21.22 -10.78 1.13
C GLN A 203 -20.48 -10.26 2.35
N PHE A 204 -19.56 -9.32 2.18
CA PHE A 204 -18.86 -8.63 3.26
C PHE A 204 -19.83 -7.91 4.19
N MET A 205 -20.78 -7.15 3.63
CA MET A 205 -21.81 -6.46 4.40
C MET A 205 -22.70 -7.44 5.16
N HIS A 206 -23.11 -8.56 4.55
CA HIS A 206 -23.87 -9.60 5.25
C HIS A 206 -23.08 -10.20 6.42
N ASN A 207 -21.83 -10.57 6.19
CA ASN A 207 -20.96 -11.10 7.24
C ASN A 207 -20.80 -10.08 8.38
N ARG A 208 -20.55 -8.80 8.05
CA ARG A 208 -20.41 -7.74 9.05
C ARG A 208 -21.69 -7.54 9.86
N MET A 209 -22.85 -7.54 9.20
CA MET A 209 -24.15 -7.37 9.85
C MET A 209 -24.53 -8.56 10.75
N GLN A 210 -24.14 -9.78 10.39
CA GLN A 210 -24.39 -10.97 11.23
C GLN A 210 -23.70 -10.89 12.60
N TYR A 211 -22.65 -10.08 12.73
CA TYR A 211 -21.94 -9.85 13.98
C TYR A 211 -22.28 -8.52 14.66
N SER A 212 -23.27 -7.78 14.14
CA SER A 212 -23.66 -6.48 14.69
C SER A 212 -24.61 -6.64 15.88
N LEU A 213 -24.54 -5.71 16.84
CA LEU A 213 -25.40 -5.75 18.04
C LEU A 213 -26.89 -5.70 17.67
N GLU A 214 -27.23 -4.97 16.61
CA GLU A 214 -28.59 -4.83 16.09
C GLU A 214 -29.15 -6.16 15.61
N TYR A 215 -28.33 -6.99 14.95
CA TYR A 215 -28.73 -8.34 14.54
C TYR A 215 -29.02 -9.24 15.74
N PHE A 216 -28.17 -9.19 16.78
CA PHE A 216 -28.39 -9.93 18.03
C PHE A 216 -29.67 -9.48 18.73
N GLN A 217 -29.93 -8.17 18.78
CA GLN A 217 -31.16 -7.62 19.33
C GLN A 217 -32.39 -8.01 18.50
N PHE A 218 -32.27 -8.00 17.18
CA PHE A 218 -33.32 -8.44 16.26
C PHE A 218 -33.68 -9.90 16.49
N VAL A 219 -32.68 -10.80 16.51
CA VAL A 219 -32.91 -12.23 16.79
C VAL A 219 -33.52 -12.43 18.17
N LYS A 220 -33.03 -11.73 19.21
CA LYS A 220 -33.63 -11.78 20.55
C LYS A 220 -35.10 -11.36 20.52
N LYS A 221 -35.43 -10.23 19.88
CA LYS A 221 -36.82 -9.75 19.74
C LYS A 221 -37.69 -10.76 19.00
N LEU A 222 -37.18 -11.33 17.91
CA LEU A 222 -37.87 -12.33 17.08
C LEU A 222 -38.13 -13.63 17.85
N LEU A 223 -37.22 -14.06 18.74
CA LEU A 223 -37.45 -15.21 19.61
C LEU A 223 -38.48 -14.91 20.71
N THR A 224 -38.50 -13.68 21.23
CA THR A 224 -39.41 -13.31 22.31
C THR A 224 -40.81 -12.89 21.87
N CYS A 225 -41.02 -12.49 20.60
CA CYS A 225 -42.33 -11.99 20.14
C CYS A 225 -43.42 -13.07 20.22
N ASN A 226 -43.04 -14.35 20.07
CA ASN A 226 -43.97 -15.47 20.14
C ASN A 226 -44.20 -15.99 21.57
N SER A 227 -43.53 -15.43 22.58
CA SER A 227 -43.66 -15.88 23.98
C SER A 227 -45.10 -15.82 24.51
N ILE A 228 -45.93 -14.93 23.98
CA ILE A 228 -47.33 -14.76 24.35
C ILE A 228 -48.16 -16.01 23.98
N TYR A 229 -47.84 -16.67 22.88
CA TYR A 229 -48.54 -17.87 22.40
C TYR A 229 -48.09 -19.15 23.09
N LEU A 230 -46.93 -19.12 23.78
CA LEU A 230 -46.33 -20.27 24.46
C LEU A 230 -46.77 -20.39 25.92
N ASN A 231 -47.64 -19.50 26.40
CA ASN A 231 -48.23 -19.59 27.73
C ASN A 231 -49.57 -20.34 27.66
N PRO A 232 -49.73 -21.48 28.36
CA PRO A 232 -51.01 -22.17 28.45
C PRO A 232 -52.06 -21.27 29.12
N ALA A 233 -53.31 -21.35 28.65
CA ALA A 233 -54.42 -20.69 29.34
C ALA A 233 -54.57 -21.25 30.77
N PRO A 234 -54.97 -20.42 31.76
CA PRO A 234 -55.12 -20.88 33.13
C PRO A 234 -56.07 -22.08 33.21
N GLY A 235 -55.59 -23.22 33.70
CA GLY A 235 -56.34 -24.47 33.82
C GLY A 235 -56.21 -25.45 32.65
N LYS A 236 -55.32 -25.21 31.67
CA LYS A 236 -54.96 -26.19 30.62
C LYS A 236 -53.48 -26.56 30.72
N ASP A 237 -53.20 -27.87 30.77
CA ASP A 237 -51.83 -28.40 30.83
C ASP A 237 -51.18 -28.60 29.45
N HIS A 238 -51.92 -28.31 28.36
CA HIS A 238 -51.47 -28.52 26.98
C HIS A 238 -51.60 -27.25 26.15
N LEU A 239 -50.58 -27.02 25.30
CA LEU A 239 -50.58 -25.95 24.30
C LEU A 239 -51.46 -26.36 23.11
N LEU A 240 -51.92 -25.37 22.34
CA LEU A 240 -52.55 -25.63 21.06
C LEU A 240 -51.49 -26.18 20.08
N PRO A 241 -51.83 -27.11 19.17
CA PRO A 241 -50.88 -27.67 18.20
C PRO A 241 -50.12 -26.59 17.39
N GLU A 242 -50.80 -25.49 17.06
CA GLU A 242 -50.23 -24.33 16.36
C GLU A 242 -49.20 -23.59 17.23
N ALA A 243 -49.43 -23.50 18.53
CA ALA A 243 -48.50 -22.88 19.48
C ALA A 243 -47.26 -23.76 19.71
N GLU A 244 -47.42 -25.08 19.71
CA GLU A 244 -46.30 -26.03 19.76
C GLU A 244 -45.42 -25.92 18.51
N GLU A 245 -46.01 -25.80 17.32
CA GLU A 245 -45.29 -25.61 16.06
C GLU A 245 -44.47 -24.30 16.07
N ILE A 246 -45.08 -23.19 16.51
CA ILE A 246 -44.39 -21.90 16.66
C ILE A 246 -43.24 -21.99 17.66
N GLY A 247 -43.44 -22.71 18.78
CA GLY A 247 -42.39 -22.96 19.77
C GLY A 247 -41.21 -23.73 19.19
N MET A 248 -41.50 -24.79 18.45
CA MET A 248 -40.48 -25.61 17.77
C MET A 248 -39.68 -24.80 16.75
N ILE A 249 -40.34 -23.99 15.91
CA ILE A 249 -39.65 -23.11 14.93
C ILE A 249 -38.78 -22.08 15.65
N SER A 250 -39.26 -21.51 16.75
CA SER A 250 -38.51 -20.53 17.55
C SER A 250 -37.26 -21.15 18.18
N ILE A 251 -37.36 -22.37 18.72
CA ILE A 251 -36.21 -23.11 19.26
C ILE A 251 -35.21 -23.49 18.16
N GLN A 252 -35.69 -23.95 17.00
CA GLN A 252 -34.83 -24.26 15.86
C GLN A 252 -34.07 -23.02 15.36
N LEU A 253 -34.74 -21.88 15.29
CA LEU A 253 -34.12 -20.61 14.93
C LEU A 253 -33.04 -20.19 15.95
N ALA A 254 -33.34 -20.30 17.25
CA ALA A 254 -32.40 -20.01 18.31
C ALA A 254 -31.16 -20.92 18.26
N ALA A 255 -31.38 -22.23 18.10
CA ALA A 255 -30.30 -23.21 17.99
C ALA A 255 -29.41 -22.92 16.77
N ARG A 256 -30.02 -22.68 15.59
CA ARG A 256 -29.27 -22.31 14.39
C ARG A 256 -28.44 -21.06 14.62
N PHE A 257 -29.05 -19.99 15.11
CA PHE A 257 -28.35 -18.74 15.40
C PHE A 257 -27.16 -18.93 16.35
N LEU A 258 -27.33 -19.68 17.44
CA LEU A 258 -26.26 -19.94 18.40
C LEU A 258 -25.08 -20.69 17.76
N PHE A 259 -25.35 -21.77 17.02
CA PHE A 259 -24.29 -22.57 16.40
C PHE A 259 -23.66 -21.92 15.17
N THR A 260 -24.39 -21.13 14.39
CA THR A 260 -23.83 -20.50 13.18
C THR A 260 -23.20 -19.14 13.43
N THR A 261 -23.65 -18.41 14.46
CA THR A 261 -23.28 -17.00 14.64
C THR A 261 -22.90 -16.70 16.07
N GLY A 262 -23.74 -17.07 17.05
CA GLY A 262 -23.55 -16.71 18.47
C GLY A 262 -22.27 -17.27 19.10
N PHE A 263 -21.83 -18.48 18.74
CA PHE A 263 -20.57 -19.05 19.25
C PHE A 263 -19.34 -18.65 18.45
N HIS A 264 -19.51 -18.10 17.25
CA HIS A 264 -18.41 -17.66 16.39
C HIS A 264 -18.01 -16.19 16.63
N THR A 265 -18.79 -15.45 17.41
CA THR A 265 -18.40 -14.11 17.84
C THR A 265 -17.29 -14.21 18.87
N LYS A 266 -16.07 -13.82 18.51
CA LYS A 266 -15.03 -13.60 19.53
C LYS A 266 -15.53 -12.54 20.52
N LYS A 267 -15.36 -12.82 21.83
CA LYS A 267 -15.52 -11.81 22.89
C LYS A 267 -14.54 -10.68 22.68
#